data_AF-A0A3M7T9W8-F1
#
_entry.id   AF-A0A3M7T9W8-F1
#
_cell.length_a   1.000
_cell.length_b   1.000
_cell.length_c   1.000
_cell.angle_alpha   90.00
_cell.angle_beta   90.00
_cell.angle_gamma   90.00
#
_symmetry.space_group_name_H-M   'P 1'
#
loop_
_entity.id
_entity.type
_entity.pdbx_description
1 polymer ?
#
loop_
_entity_poly.entity_id
_entity_poly.type
_entity_poly.pdbx_seq_one_letter_code
_entity_poly.pdbx_strand_id
1 'polypeptide(L)'
;MDNRYVVPERQYLVNLSTDVLSITTDNAPNMVSGKEYLQADHTINSIIHMRCSAHILNLAVKYGLDCKEISQSISKIRYVNVSSKLEADLTAHQNACKEKELSVSLDIEIRWNSTFDMKDTAMKIFDSISKDLNDEKPEEIYS
;
A
#
# COMPACT_ATOMS: atom_id res chain seq x y z
N MET A 1 -17.82 32.25 -24.07
CA MET A 1 -17.19 32.47 -22.76
C MET A 1 -15.69 32.23 -22.93
N ASP A 2 -14.84 32.93 -22.19
CA ASP A 2 -13.39 32.89 -22.38
C ASP A 2 -12.79 31.66 -21.66
N ASN A 3 -12.26 30.68 -22.41
CA ASN A 3 -11.71 29.42 -21.88
C ASN A 3 -10.22 29.51 -21.51
N ARG A 4 -9.72 30.74 -21.36
CA ARG A 4 -8.33 30.99 -20.99
C ARG A 4 -8.16 30.90 -19.48
N TYR A 5 -7.42 29.89 -19.04
CA TYR A 5 -7.04 29.72 -17.64
C TYR A 5 -5.66 30.31 -17.37
N VAL A 6 -5.55 31.05 -16.26
CA VAL A 6 -4.27 31.53 -15.73
C VAL A 6 -3.65 30.42 -14.89
N VAL A 7 -2.47 29.95 -15.27
CA VAL A 7 -1.70 29.00 -14.46
C VAL A 7 -0.94 29.80 -13.39
N PRO A 8 -1.17 29.56 -12.08
CA PRO A 8 -0.59 30.40 -11.02
C PRO A 8 0.95 30.51 -11.06
N GLU A 9 1.63 29.51 -11.60
CA GLU A 9 3.08 29.41 -11.67
C GLU A 9 3.68 29.88 -13.01
N ARG A 10 2.86 30.28 -13.99
CA ARG A 10 3.29 30.65 -15.35
C ARG A 10 2.52 31.87 -15.87
N GLN A 11 3.22 32.88 -16.37
CA GLN A 11 2.65 34.14 -16.90
C GLN A 11 1.96 34.02 -18.27
N TYR A 12 1.48 32.84 -18.67
CA TYR A 12 0.77 32.66 -19.93
C TYR A 12 -0.58 31.99 -19.75
N LEU A 13 -1.51 32.37 -20.62
CA LEU A 13 -2.86 31.83 -20.69
C LEU A 13 -2.84 30.53 -21.49
N VAL A 14 -3.47 29.50 -20.97
CA VAL A 14 -3.69 28.23 -21.68
C VAL A 14 -5.15 28.19 -22.12
N ASN A 15 -5.40 27.94 -23.41
CA ASN A 15 -6.74 27.65 -23.90
C ASN A 15 -7.02 26.15 -23.75
N LEU A 16 -7.94 25.81 -22.84
CA LEU A 16 -8.26 24.42 -22.55
C LEU A 16 -8.80 23.64 -23.77
N SER A 17 -9.42 24.31 -24.76
CA SER A 17 -10.00 23.60 -25.91
C SER A 17 -8.99 23.26 -27.00
N THR A 18 -7.88 24.00 -27.10
CA THR A 18 -6.90 23.88 -28.18
C THR A 18 -5.53 23.41 -27.72
N ASP A 19 -5.13 23.78 -26.50
CA ASP A 19 -3.75 23.64 -26.04
C ASP A 19 -3.58 22.42 -25.12
N VAL A 20 -4.69 21.84 -24.65
CA VAL A 20 -4.71 20.70 -23.74
C VAL A 20 -5.25 19.47 -24.46
N LEU A 21 -4.38 18.47 -24.63
CA LEU A 21 -4.77 17.18 -25.23
C LEU A 21 -5.52 16.29 -24.23
N SER A 22 -5.02 16.18 -23.01
CA SER A 22 -5.55 15.25 -22.01
C SER A 22 -5.31 15.71 -20.58
N ILE A 23 -6.20 15.33 -19.67
CA ILE A 23 -6.07 15.51 -18.23
C ILE A 23 -6.04 14.14 -17.57
N THR A 24 -5.06 13.91 -16.68
CA THR A 24 -5.00 12.69 -15.85
C THR A 24 -5.36 13.03 -14.42
N THR A 25 -6.32 12.32 -13.84
CA THR A 25 -6.74 12.51 -12.44
C THR A 25 -6.75 11.19 -11.69
N ASP A 26 -6.70 11.24 -10.36
CA ASP A 26 -7.08 10.07 -9.58
C ASP A 26 -8.59 9.77 -9.74
N ASN A 27 -9.03 8.64 -9.19
CA ASN A 27 -10.44 8.22 -9.28
C ASN A 27 -11.24 8.66 -8.03
N ALA A 28 -10.82 9.73 -7.35
CA ALA A 28 -11.57 10.26 -6.22
C ALA A 28 -12.92 10.83 -6.69
N PRO A 29 -13.98 10.77 -5.86
CA PRO A 29 -15.33 11.17 -6.28
C PRO A 29 -15.40 12.59 -6.85
N ASN A 30 -14.70 13.54 -6.25
CA ASN A 30 -14.61 14.93 -6.72
C ASN A 30 -13.95 15.04 -8.10
N MET A 31 -12.92 14.23 -8.38
CA MET A 31 -12.26 14.23 -9.69
C MET A 31 -13.14 13.57 -10.76
N VAL A 32 -13.91 12.55 -10.40
CA VAL A 32 -14.91 11.94 -11.30
C VAL A 32 -15.99 12.95 -11.67
N SER A 33 -16.57 13.65 -10.69
CA SER A 33 -17.56 14.71 -10.96
C SER A 33 -16.95 15.88 -11.75
N GLY A 34 -15.69 16.24 -11.48
CA GLY A 34 -14.98 17.26 -12.25
C GLY A 34 -14.82 16.88 -13.72
N LYS A 35 -14.54 15.62 -14.02
CA LYS A 35 -14.50 15.13 -15.41
C LYS A 35 -15.87 15.28 -16.08
N GLU A 36 -16.96 14.97 -15.38
CA GLU A 36 -18.32 14.98 -15.95
C GLU A 36 -18.73 16.41 -16.28
N TYR A 37 -18.35 17.36 -15.43
CA TYR A 37 -18.53 18.78 -15.68
C TYR A 37 -17.77 19.25 -16.93
N LEU A 38 -16.49 18.86 -17.08
CA LEU A 38 -15.67 19.22 -18.25
C LEU A 38 -16.19 18.58 -19.55
N GLN A 39 -16.74 17.37 -19.49
CA GLN A 39 -17.34 16.68 -20.64
C GLN A 39 -18.69 17.27 -21.05
N ALA A 40 -19.45 17.83 -20.09
CA ALA A 40 -20.69 18.53 -20.38
C ALA A 40 -20.47 19.91 -21.03
N ASP A 41 -19.28 20.49 -20.87
CA ASP A 41 -18.92 21.74 -21.53
C ASP A 41 -18.53 21.50 -22.99
N HIS A 42 -19.45 21.83 -23.91
CA HIS A 42 -19.24 21.74 -25.36
C HIS A 42 -18.03 22.52 -25.89
N THR A 43 -17.52 23.48 -25.13
CA THR A 43 -16.33 24.25 -25.49
C THR A 43 -15.01 23.56 -25.12
N ILE A 44 -15.04 22.53 -24.26
CA ILE A 44 -13.89 21.80 -23.72
C ILE A 44 -13.96 20.29 -24.09
N ASN A 45 -15.01 19.86 -24.78
CA ASN A 45 -15.34 18.47 -25.08
C ASN A 45 -14.30 17.69 -25.94
N SER A 46 -13.20 18.32 -26.36
CA SER A 46 -12.06 17.68 -27.04
C SER A 46 -11.02 17.07 -26.09
N ILE A 47 -11.03 17.42 -24.79
CA ILE A 47 -10.02 16.94 -23.84
C ILE A 47 -10.24 15.47 -23.50
N ILE A 48 -9.20 14.66 -23.66
CA ILE A 48 -9.20 13.24 -23.26
C ILE A 48 -8.98 13.14 -21.74
N HIS A 49 -9.92 12.54 -21.02
CA HIS A 49 -9.72 12.22 -19.60
C HIS A 49 -9.10 10.83 -19.43
N MET A 50 -7.97 10.77 -18.72
CA MET A 50 -7.28 9.54 -18.35
C MET A 50 -7.33 9.33 -16.84
N ARG A 51 -7.56 8.09 -16.41
CA ARG A 51 -7.44 7.73 -14.99
C ARG A 51 -5.97 7.48 -14.64
N CYS A 52 -5.57 7.86 -13.43
CA CYS A 52 -4.24 7.60 -12.91
C CYS A 52 -3.99 6.09 -12.80
N SER A 53 -3.06 5.56 -13.61
CA SER A 53 -2.68 4.14 -13.60
C SER A 53 -2.17 3.68 -12.24
N ALA A 54 -1.45 4.56 -11.55
CA ALA A 54 -0.98 4.30 -10.20
C ALA A 54 -2.19 4.06 -9.27
N HIS A 55 -3.19 4.93 -9.29
CA HIS A 55 -4.39 4.76 -8.47
C HIS A 55 -5.15 3.46 -8.80
N ILE A 56 -5.26 3.09 -10.08
CA ILE A 56 -5.87 1.82 -10.51
C ILE A 56 -5.11 0.63 -9.92
N LEU A 57 -3.78 0.65 -9.97
CA LEU A 57 -2.95 -0.41 -9.39
C LEU A 57 -3.17 -0.52 -7.87
N ASN A 58 -3.25 0.61 -7.15
CA ASN A 58 -3.54 0.60 -5.72
C ASN A 58 -4.92 0.00 -5.39
N LEU A 59 -5.95 0.33 -6.19
CA LEU A 59 -7.28 -0.29 -6.04
C LEU A 59 -7.24 -1.81 -6.27
N ALA A 60 -6.52 -2.27 -7.29
CA ALA A 60 -6.37 -3.70 -7.56
C ALA A 60 -5.66 -4.42 -6.41
N VAL A 61 -4.60 -3.83 -5.85
CA VAL A 61 -3.91 -4.36 -4.68
C VAL A 61 -4.84 -4.42 -3.48
N LYS A 62 -5.55 -3.33 -3.14
CA LYS A 62 -6.51 -3.30 -2.03
C LYS A 62 -7.58 -4.39 -2.16
N TYR A 63 -8.15 -4.54 -3.36
CA TYR A 63 -9.12 -5.59 -3.63
C TYR A 63 -8.55 -7.00 -3.40
N GLY A 64 -7.30 -7.24 -3.80
CA GLY A 64 -6.60 -8.50 -3.51
C GLY A 64 -6.33 -8.71 -2.02
N LEU A 65 -6.00 -7.65 -1.27
CA LEU A 65 -5.80 -7.73 0.18
C LEU A 65 -7.11 -8.00 0.94
N ASP A 66 -8.25 -7.56 0.41
CA ASP A 66 -9.58 -7.78 0.97
C ASP A 66 -10.14 -9.19 0.71
N CYS A 67 -9.49 -10.01 -0.11
CA CYS A 67 -9.84 -11.43 -0.23
C CYS A 67 -9.82 -12.10 1.14
N LYS A 68 -10.80 -12.96 1.43
CA LYS A 68 -11.05 -13.50 2.78
C LYS A 68 -9.82 -14.20 3.38
N GLU A 69 -9.13 -15.02 2.60
CA GLU A 69 -7.97 -15.79 3.03
C GLU A 69 -6.77 -14.87 3.33
N ILE A 70 -6.61 -13.81 2.54
CA ILE A 70 -5.52 -12.84 2.67
C ILE A 70 -5.79 -11.90 3.84
N SER A 71 -6.97 -11.31 3.91
CA SER A 71 -7.39 -10.42 5.00
C SER A 71 -7.33 -11.07 6.38
N GLN A 72 -7.69 -12.36 6.48
CA GLN A 72 -7.53 -13.13 7.72
C GLN A 72 -6.05 -13.28 8.11
N SER A 73 -5.17 -13.56 7.15
CA SER A 73 -3.73 -13.71 7.39
C SER A 73 -3.10 -12.39 7.83
N ILE A 74 -3.46 -11.28 7.17
CA ILE A 74 -3.04 -9.93 7.56
C ILE A 74 -3.52 -9.60 8.97
N SER A 75 -4.77 -9.93 9.31
CA SER A 75 -5.33 -9.68 10.64
C SER A 75 -4.58 -10.44 11.75
N LYS A 76 -4.14 -11.68 11.48
CA LYS A 76 -3.31 -12.45 12.41
C LYS A 76 -1.94 -11.79 12.64
N ILE A 77 -1.30 -11.31 11.57
CA ILE A 77 -0.01 -10.62 11.68
C ILE A 77 -0.17 -9.32 12.49
N ARG A 78 -1.24 -8.55 12.26
CA ARG A 78 -1.56 -7.36 13.06
C ARG A 78 -1.78 -7.70 14.54
N TYR A 79 -2.43 -8.82 14.84
CA TYR A 79 -2.66 -9.25 16.23
C TYR A 79 -1.35 -9.56 16.97
N VAL A 80 -0.39 -10.23 16.31
CA VAL A 80 0.93 -10.51 16.90
C VAL A 80 1.63 -9.21 17.31
N ASN A 81 1.53 -8.18 16.47
CA ASN A 81 2.12 -6.86 16.71
C ASN A 81 1.52 -6.13 17.93
N VAL A 82 0.20 -6.22 18.12
CA VAL A 82 -0.49 -5.52 19.22
C VAL A 82 -0.28 -6.21 20.58
N SER A 83 0.17 -7.46 20.59
CA SER A 83 0.37 -8.22 21.82
C SER A 83 1.75 -7.95 22.43
N SER A 84 1.79 -7.13 23.48
CA SER A 84 3.02 -6.83 24.25
C SER A 84 3.71 -8.08 24.80
N LYS A 85 2.94 -9.13 25.10
CA LYS A 85 3.49 -10.42 25.51
C LYS A 85 4.27 -11.08 24.36
N LEU A 86 3.66 -11.15 23.17
CA LEU A 86 4.31 -11.78 22.01
C LEU A 86 5.53 -10.98 21.55
N GLU A 87 5.48 -9.66 21.66
CA GLU A 87 6.63 -8.78 21.42
C GLU A 87 7.79 -9.11 22.40
N ALA A 88 7.51 -9.18 23.70
CA ALA A 88 8.52 -9.52 24.70
C ALA A 88 9.11 -10.92 24.50
N ASP A 89 8.27 -11.91 24.20
CA ASP A 89 8.69 -13.29 23.90
C ASP A 89 9.59 -13.33 22.65
N LEU A 90 9.24 -12.57 21.60
CA LEU A 90 10.05 -12.45 20.38
C LEU A 90 11.41 -11.80 20.65
N THR A 91 11.44 -10.67 21.37
CA THR A 91 12.69 -10.00 21.72
C THR A 91 13.58 -10.90 22.57
N ALA A 92 13.00 -11.66 23.51
CA ALA A 92 13.75 -12.63 24.30
C ALA A 92 14.36 -13.75 23.44
N HIS A 93 13.58 -14.30 22.50
CA HIS A 93 14.04 -15.30 21.54
C HIS A 93 15.20 -14.78 20.68
N GLN A 94 15.04 -13.61 20.06
CA GLN A 94 16.06 -13.01 19.20
C GLN A 94 17.36 -12.74 19.96
N ASN A 95 17.27 -12.30 21.22
CA ASN A 95 18.45 -12.12 22.08
C ASN A 95 19.12 -13.45 22.43
N ALA A 96 18.36 -14.50 22.73
CA ALA A 96 18.89 -15.82 23.03
C ALA A 96 19.63 -16.42 21.82
N CYS A 97 19.04 -16.29 20.63
CA CYS A 97 19.61 -16.80 19.38
C CYS A 97 20.66 -15.85 18.75
N LYS A 98 20.95 -14.70 19.39
CA LYS A 98 21.85 -13.64 18.88
C LYS A 98 21.49 -13.17 17.46
N GLU A 99 20.20 -13.15 17.16
CA GLU A 99 19.66 -12.71 15.89
C GLU A 99 19.53 -11.18 15.83
N LYS A 100 19.36 -10.66 14.62
CA LYS A 100 18.98 -9.25 14.45
C LYS A 100 17.59 -9.04 15.04
N GLU A 101 17.45 -7.99 15.86
CA GLU A 101 16.15 -7.57 16.35
C GLU A 101 15.25 -7.15 15.17
N LEU A 102 14.16 -7.88 15.00
CA LEU A 102 13.13 -7.61 14.00
C LEU A 102 11.81 -7.42 14.72
N SER A 103 11.17 -6.28 14.47
CA SER A 103 9.80 -6.03 14.90
C SER A 103 8.91 -5.88 13.67
N VAL A 104 7.74 -6.50 13.74
CA VAL A 104 6.70 -6.27 12.74
C VAL A 104 6.20 -4.84 12.94
N SER A 105 6.11 -4.02 11.89
CA SER A 105 5.44 -2.71 11.95
C SER A 105 4.02 -2.84 11.45
N LEU A 106 3.06 -2.14 12.09
CA LEU A 106 1.69 -2.09 11.59
C LEU A 106 1.67 -1.42 10.22
N ASP A 107 0.88 -1.98 9.31
CA ASP A 107 0.72 -1.41 7.98
C ASP A 107 -0.09 -0.10 8.01
N ILE A 108 0.17 0.75 7.03
CA ILE A 108 -0.35 2.10 6.92
C ILE A 108 -1.05 2.22 5.57
N GLU A 109 -2.37 2.39 5.58
CA GLU A 109 -3.21 2.31 4.38
C GLU A 109 -2.77 3.27 3.24
N ILE A 110 -2.27 4.44 3.59
CA ILE A 110 -1.81 5.45 2.62
C ILE A 110 -0.41 5.19 2.06
N ARG A 111 0.36 4.27 2.65
CA ARG A 111 1.71 3.88 2.20
C ARG A 111 1.64 2.52 1.49
N TRP A 112 1.81 2.55 0.18
CA TRP A 112 1.44 1.45 -0.72
C TRP A 112 2.10 0.10 -0.44
N ASN A 113 3.32 0.11 0.09
CA ASN A 113 4.09 -1.11 0.35
C ASN A 113 4.03 -1.56 1.81
N SER A 114 3.34 -0.83 2.69
CA SER A 114 3.40 -1.08 4.14
C SER A 114 2.89 -2.47 4.54
N THR A 115 1.82 -2.97 3.91
CA THR A 115 1.31 -4.32 4.16
C THR A 115 2.29 -5.40 3.67
N PHE A 116 3.00 -5.14 2.57
CA PHE A 116 4.04 -6.03 2.08
C PHE A 116 5.22 -6.07 3.05
N ASP A 117 5.72 -4.90 3.48
CA ASP A 117 6.83 -4.78 4.43
C ASP A 117 6.51 -5.48 5.77
N MET A 118 5.27 -5.32 6.26
CA MET A 118 4.75 -6.00 7.44
C MET A 118 4.79 -7.53 7.28
N LYS A 119 4.26 -8.04 6.17
CA LYS A 119 4.23 -9.48 5.87
C LYS A 119 5.65 -10.05 5.71
N ASP A 120 6.51 -9.37 4.97
CA ASP A 120 7.90 -9.80 4.72
C ASP A 120 8.68 -9.92 6.04
N THR A 121 8.52 -8.95 6.94
CA THR A 121 9.13 -8.99 8.27
C THR A 121 8.57 -10.14 9.12
N ALA A 122 7.25 -10.34 9.11
CA ALA A 122 6.61 -11.43 9.85
C ALA A 122 7.07 -12.81 9.36
N MET A 123 7.26 -12.99 8.05
CA MET A 123 7.79 -14.24 7.48
C MET A 123 9.22 -14.50 7.93
N LYS A 124 10.09 -13.49 7.94
CA LYS A 124 11.48 -13.64 8.42
C LYS A 124 11.54 -14.09 9.88
N ILE A 125 10.68 -13.52 10.72
CA ILE A 125 10.55 -13.91 12.13
C ILE A 125 10.07 -15.37 12.23
N PHE A 126 9.03 -15.74 11.48
CA PHE A 126 8.50 -17.09 11.48
C PHE A 126 9.54 -18.13 11.04
N ASP A 127 10.32 -17.82 10.00
CA ASP A 127 11.36 -18.71 9.48
C ASP A 127 12.52 -18.89 10.47
N SER A 128 12.84 -17.87 11.27
CA SER A 128 13.87 -17.97 12.33
C SER A 128 13.40 -18.92 13.44
N ILE A 129 12.21 -18.65 14.02
CA ILE A 129 11.62 -19.48 15.08
C ILE A 129 11.43 -20.93 14.61
N SER A 130 11.01 -21.13 13.35
CA SER A 130 10.78 -22.48 12.82
C SER A 130 12.06 -23.29 12.64
N LYS A 131 13.22 -22.66 12.41
CA LYS A 131 14.50 -23.38 12.35
C LYS A 131 14.90 -23.87 13.72
N ASP A 132 14.82 -23.01 14.73
CA ASP A 132 15.19 -23.34 16.10
C ASP A 132 14.33 -24.48 16.67
N LEU A 133 13.02 -24.47 16.39
CA LEU A 133 12.12 -25.58 16.79
C LEU A 133 12.42 -26.92 16.12
N ASN A 134 13.08 -26.92 14.95
CA ASN A 134 13.45 -28.15 14.26
C ASN A 134 14.84 -28.66 14.67
N ASP A 135 15.73 -27.76 15.13
CA ASP A 135 17.07 -28.10 15.62
C ASP A 135 17.04 -28.67 17.07
N GLU A 136 15.94 -28.51 17.80
CA GLU A 136 15.73 -29.08 19.16
C GLU A 136 15.35 -30.59 19.21
N LYS A 137 15.34 -31.33 18.09
CA LYS A 137 15.11 -32.79 18.15
C LYS A 137 16.40 -33.53 18.57
N PRO A 138 16.41 -34.26 19.69
CA PRO A 138 17.63 -34.69 20.36
C PRO A 138 18.35 -35.83 19.64
N GLU A 139 19.57 -35.58 19.18
CA GLU A 139 20.62 -36.58 19.28
C GLU A 139 21.07 -36.63 20.75
N GLU A 140 21.40 -37.82 21.24
CA GLU A 140 21.81 -38.15 22.63
C GLU A 140 20.70 -38.45 23.64
N ILE A 141 20.10 -39.66 23.57
CA ILE A 141 20.13 -40.62 24.70
C ILE A 141 20.20 -42.05 24.12
N TYR A 142 21.36 -42.44 23.60
CA TYR A 142 21.79 -43.85 23.56
C TYR A 142 23.31 -43.89 23.75
N SER A 143 23.73 -43.89 25.02
CA SER A 143 25.00 -44.44 25.49
C SER A 143 24.94 -44.59 27.00
#